data_AF-A0A932XFI0-F1
#
_entry.id   AF-A0A932XFI0-F1
#
_cell.length_a   1.000
_cell.length_b   1.000
_cell.length_c   1.000
_cell.angle_alpha   90.00
_cell.angle_beta   90.00
_cell.angle_gamma   90.00
#
_symmetry.space_group_name_H-M   'P 1'
#
loop_
_entity.id
_entity.type
_entity.pdbx_description
1 polymer ?
#
loop_
_entity_poly.entity_id
_entity_poly.type
_entity_poly.pdbx_seq_one_letter_code
_entity_poly.pdbx_strand_id
1 'polypeptide(L)' 'MTKWEYLFVTCDHFMHHPWSINGEELRDERASMPVPTFVNDLGDQGWELVSAQFQAELSMRGPTAPPTWKLIFKRPKP' A
#
# COMPACT_ATOMS: atom_id res chain seq x y z
N MET A 1 11.31 17.15 18.65
CA MET A 1 11.46 16.30 17.44
C MET A 1 10.07 15.96 16.93
N THR A 2 9.84 16.10 15.63
CA THR A 2 8.57 15.71 15.00
C THR A 2 8.40 14.19 15.12
N LYS A 3 7.24 13.75 15.61
CA LYS A 3 6.87 12.33 15.60
C LYS A 3 6.25 12.02 14.24
N TRP A 4 6.56 10.86 13.68
CA TRP A 4 6.04 10.42 12.38
C TRP A 4 5.09 9.25 12.59
N GLU A 5 4.04 9.20 11.77
CA GLU A 5 3.23 8.00 11.58
C GLU A 5 3.39 7.45 10.17
N TYR A 6 3.17 6.15 10.02
CA TYR A 6 3.39 5.40 8.78
C TYR A 6 2.14 4.66 8.35
N LEU A 7 1.94 4.57 7.04
CA LEU A 7 0.87 3.80 6.40
C LEU A 7 1.50 2.77 5.46
N PHE A 8 1.09 1.51 5.58
CA PHE A 8 1.57 0.43 4.72
C PHE A 8 0.42 -0.05 3.86
N VAL A 9 0.55 0.08 2.55
CA VAL A 9 -0.51 -0.30 1.61
C VAL A 9 0.00 -1.44 0.75
N THR A 10 -0.73 -2.55 0.72
CA THR A 10 -0.45 -3.66 -0.20
C THR A 10 -1.35 -3.52 -1.41
N CYS A 11 -0.78 -3.63 -2.60
CA CYS A 11 -1.51 -3.64 -3.87
C CYS A 11 -1.32 -4.99 -4.56
N ASP A 12 -2.22 -5.32 -5.48
CA ASP A 12 -2.06 -6.49 -6.35
C ASP A 12 -0.78 -6.41 -7.21
N HIS A 13 -0.42 -7.52 -7.85
CA HIS A 13 0.77 -7.64 -8.72
C HIS A 13 0.88 -6.53 -9.76
N PHE A 14 -0.24 -6.15 -10.36
CA PHE A 14 -0.28 -5.21 -11.48
C PHE A 14 -0.50 -3.76 -11.02
N MET A 15 -0.57 -3.52 -9.71
CA MET A 15 -0.89 -2.22 -9.13
C MET A 15 -2.21 -1.65 -9.66
N HIS A 16 -3.22 -2.49 -9.92
CA HIS A 16 -4.53 -1.99 -10.34
C HIS A 16 -5.26 -1.38 -9.15
N HIS A 17 -5.31 -2.12 -8.04
CA HIS A 17 -6.08 -1.73 -6.85
C HIS A 17 -5.31 -1.96 -5.55
N PRO A 18 -5.52 -1.12 -4.53
CA PRO A 18 -5.04 -1.38 -3.18
C PRO A 18 -5.87 -2.53 -2.56
N TRP A 19 -5.18 -3.49 -1.97
CA TRP A 19 -5.76 -4.68 -1.36
C TRP A 19 -5.93 -4.53 0.16
N SER A 20 -4.94 -3.97 0.84
CA SER A 20 -4.97 -3.81 2.29
C SER A 20 -4.20 -2.58 2.77
N ILE A 21 -4.59 -2.07 3.94
CA ILE A 21 -3.93 -0.98 4.65
C ILE A 21 -3.53 -1.50 6.04
N ASN A 22 -2.27 -1.35 6.40
CA ASN A 22 -1.69 -1.81 7.66
C ASN A 22 -1.97 -3.29 7.98
N GLY A 23 -2.13 -4.11 6.94
CA GLY A 23 -2.46 -5.54 7.06
C GLY A 23 -3.95 -5.84 7.14
N GLU A 24 -4.82 -4.82 7.21
CA GLU A 24 -6.27 -4.97 7.17
C GLU A 24 -6.79 -4.86 5.74
N GLU A 25 -7.53 -5.86 5.30
CA GLU A 25 -8.15 -5.91 3.97
C GLU A 25 -9.10 -4.73 3.76
N LEU A 26 -8.98 -4.04 2.62
CA LEU A 26 -9.92 -3.01 2.21
C LEU A 26 -11.21 -3.67 1.73
N ARG A 27 -12.33 -3.31 2.35
CA ARG A 27 -13.67 -3.83 2.01
C ARG A 27 -14.65 -2.74 1.56
N ASP A 28 -14.15 -1.52 1.40
CA ASP A 28 -14.91 -0.35 0.98
C ASP A 28 -14.55 0.06 -0.46
N GLU A 29 -15.07 1.20 -0.90
CA GLU A 29 -14.85 1.74 -2.25
C GLU A 29 -13.37 1.92 -2.62
N ARG A 30 -12.48 2.09 -1.63
CA ARG A 30 -11.04 2.22 -1.88
C ARG A 30 -10.44 0.96 -2.48
N ALA A 31 -11.01 -0.21 -2.16
CA ALA A 31 -10.58 -1.50 -2.71
C ALA A 31 -10.79 -1.60 -4.24
N SER A 32 -11.67 -0.77 -4.80
CA SER A 32 -11.93 -0.72 -6.25
C SER A 32 -11.28 0.50 -6.93
N MET A 33 -10.60 1.34 -6.16
CA MET A 33 -9.99 2.55 -6.67
C MET A 33 -8.71 2.22 -7.45
N PRO A 34 -8.44 2.86 -8.60
CA PRO A 34 -7.14 2.76 -9.26
C PRO A 34 -6.03 3.24 -8.32
N VAL A 35 -4.91 2.51 -8.24
CA VAL A 35 -3.77 2.87 -7.37
C VAL A 35 -3.32 4.33 -7.54
N PRO A 36 -3.21 4.91 -8.75
CA PRO A 36 -2.83 6.32 -8.90
C PRO A 36 -3.81 7.28 -8.20
N THR A 37 -5.12 7.03 -8.32
CA THR A 37 -6.15 7.83 -7.63
C THR A 37 -6.01 7.70 -6.13
N PHE A 38 -5.85 6.47 -5.63
CA PHE A 38 -5.68 6.20 -4.20
C PHE A 38 -4.43 6.87 -3.62
N VAL A 39 -3.31 6.84 -4.35
CA VAL A 39 -2.07 7.51 -3.93
C VAL A 39 -2.23 9.03 -3.90
N ASN A 40 -2.94 9.62 -4.87
CA ASN A 40 -3.21 11.05 -4.88
C ASN A 40 -4.13 11.48 -3.72
N ASP A 41 -5.20 10.71 -3.46
CA ASP A 41 -6.11 10.97 -2.33
C ASP A 41 -5.38 10.90 -0.98
N LEU A 42 -4.39 10.03 -0.84
CA LEU A 42 -3.51 10.00 0.33
C LEU A 42 -2.61 11.24 0.40
N GLY A 43 -2.09 11.70 -0.73
CA GLY A 43 -1.34 12.95 -0.85
C GLY A 43 -2.13 14.16 -0.36
N ASP A 44 -3.40 14.26 -0.75
CA ASP A 44 -4.32 15.33 -0.32
C ASP A 44 -4.59 15.28 1.20
N GLN A 45 -4.46 14.11 1.82
CA GLN A 45 -4.54 13.91 3.27
C GLN A 45 -3.20 14.13 4.01
N GLY A 46 -2.17 14.61 3.30
CA GLY A 46 -0.85 14.91 3.84
C GLY A 46 0.08 13.71 3.97
N TRP A 47 -0.25 12.56 3.36
CA TRP A 47 0.66 11.41 3.30
C TRP A 47 1.67 11.56 2.17
N GLU A 48 2.94 11.32 2.48
CA GLU A 48 4.04 11.30 1.51
C GLU A 48 4.42 9.85 1.20
N LEU A 49 4.37 9.44 -0.08
CA LEU A 49 4.88 8.16 -0.53
C LEU A 49 6.41 8.16 -0.45
N VAL A 50 6.99 7.26 0.35
CA VAL A 50 8.45 7.19 0.57
C VAL A 50 9.09 5.93 0.01
N SER A 51 8.31 4.89 -0.27
CA SER A 51 8.83 3.67 -0.88
C SER A 51 7.73 2.89 -1.60
N ALA A 52 8.09 2.25 -2.71
CA ALA A 52 7.29 1.27 -3.41
C ALA A 52 8.17 0.02 -3.63
N GLN A 53 7.73 -1.12 -3.09
CA GLN A 53 8.53 -2.34 -3.06
C GLN A 53 7.77 -3.49 -3.71
N PHE A 54 8.37 -4.14 -4.69
CA PHE A 54 7.83 -5.36 -5.25
C PHE A 54 8.18 -6.56 -4.35
N GLN A 55 7.16 -7.30 -3.93
CA GLN A 55 7.28 -8.49 -3.10
C GLN A 55 6.87 -9.72 -3.91
N ALA A 56 7.87 -10.45 -4.42
CA ALA A 56 7.70 -11.79 -4.94
C ALA A 56 8.00 -12.80 -3.83
N GLU A 57 6.97 -13.43 -3.26
CA GLU A 57 7.19 -14.59 -2.40
C GLU A 57 7.61 -15.79 -3.25
N LEU A 58 8.92 -15.93 -3.45
CA LEU A 58 9.52 -17.14 -3.98
C LEU A 58 9.55 -18.19 -2.87
N SER A 59 8.47 -18.95 -2.70
CA SER A 59 8.51 -20.16 -1.89
C SER A 59 9.26 -21.26 -2.66
N MET A 60 10.16 -21.98 -1.97
CA MET A 60 10.84 -23.18 -2.51
C MET A 60 9.87 -24.33 -2.84
N ARG A 61 8.57 -24.18 -2.56
CA ARG A 61 7.49 -25.16 -2.82
C ARG A 61 6.46 -24.67 -3.86
N GLY A 62 6.76 -23.61 -4.61
CA GLY A 62 5.83 -22.96 -5.56
C GLY A 62 5.18 -21.70 -4.97
N PRO A 63 4.56 -20.82 -5.78
CA PRO A 63 3.99 -19.56 -5.28
C PRO A 63 2.82 -19.85 -4.33
N THR A 64 3.00 -19.52 -3.04
CA THR A 64 1.95 -19.64 -2.00
C THR A 64 1.01 -18.44 -1.98
N ALA A 65 1.45 -17.31 -2.53
CA ALA A 65 0.68 -16.10 -2.72
C ALA A 65 1.08 -15.43 -4.06
N PRO A 66 0.16 -14.73 -4.73
CA PRO A 66 0.55 -13.91 -5.87
C PRO A 66 1.54 -12.82 -5.43
N PRO A 67 2.48 -12.41 -6.30
CA PRO A 67 3.35 -11.28 -6.00
C PRO A 67 2.51 -10.02 -5.75
N THR A 68 3.01 -9.15 -4.88
CA THR A 68 2.32 -7.92 -4.47
C THR A 68 3.25 -6.72 -4.51
N TRP A 69 2.68 -5.53 -4.48
CA TRP A 69 3.43 -4.30 -4.24
C TRP A 69 3.13 -3.76 -2.85
N LYS A 70 4.16 -3.37 -2.11
CA LYS A 70 4.04 -2.69 -0.83
C LYS A 70 4.44 -1.23 -0.98
N LEU A 71 3.47 -0.34 -0.80
CA LEU A 71 3.65 1.10 -0.76
C LEU A 71 3.77 1.54 0.69
N ILE A 72 4.72 2.43 0.97
CA ILE A 72 4.99 2.95 2.31
C ILE A 72 4.83 4.45 2.27
N PHE A 73 3.95 4.97 3.12
CA PHE A 73 3.74 6.39 3.28
C PHE A 73 4.13 6.84 4.69
N LYS A 74 4.45 8.12 4.84
CA LYS A 74 4.64 8.77 6.14
C LYS A 74 3.88 10.10 6.20
N ARG A 75 3.53 10.56 7.39
CA ARG A 75 3.14 11.95 7.65
C ARG A 75 3.48 12.38 9.09
N PRO A 76 3.56 13.69 9.39
CA PRO A 76 3.72 14.15 10.76
C PRO A 76 2.56 13.69 11.62
N LYS A 77 2.86 13.13 12.79
CA LYS A 77 1.84 12.77 13.78
C LYS A 77 1.27 14.06 14.40
N PRO A 78 -0.06 14.22 14.46
CA PRO A 78 -0.70 15.36 15.13
C PRO A 78 -0.28 15.51 16.60
#